data_AF-A0A4P6USN2-F1
#
_entry.id   AF-A0A4P6USN2-F1
#
_cell.length_a   1.000
_cell.length_b   1.000
_cell.length_c   1.000
_cell.angle_alpha   90.00
_cell.angle_beta   90.00
_cell.angle_gamma   90.00
#
_symmetry.space_group_name_H-M   'P 1'
#
loop_
_entity.id
_entity.type
_entity.pdbx_description
1 polymer ?
#
loop_
_entity_poly.entity_id
_entity_poly.type
_entity_poly.pdbx_seq_one_letter_code
_entity_poly.pdbx_strand_id
1 'polypeptide(L)'
;MWLPFLGLILGLTLGLLTDIQIPSVYENYLSIAVLAALDTIVGGMRAHLQQVYDDKVFITGFFFNIALAIGLAFLGVHLGVDLYLAAIFAFGVRLFQNIAIIRRILIQKWEDRHIKKDEKTV
;
A
#
# COMPACT_ATOMS: atom_id res chain seq x y z
N MET A 1 3.09 7.29 -18.94
CA MET A 1 3.16 5.83 -18.64
C MET A 1 1.75 5.38 -18.25
N TRP A 2 1.04 4.67 -19.14
CA TRP A 2 -0.38 4.29 -18.95
C TRP A 2 -0.57 2.90 -18.33
N LEU A 3 0.50 2.11 -18.26
CA LEU A 3 0.47 0.72 -17.86
C LEU A 3 -0.15 0.46 -16.46
N PRO A 4 0.12 1.26 -15.41
CA PRO A 4 -0.53 1.05 -14.11
C PRO A 4 -2.04 1.30 -14.13
N PHE A 5 -2.50 2.29 -14.90
CA PHE A 5 -3.94 2.56 -15.07
C PHE A 5 -4.63 1.43 -15.83
N LEU A 6 -3.99 0.91 -16.88
CA LEU A 6 -4.46 -0.28 -17.60
C LEU A 6 -4.58 -1.49 -16.68
N GLY A 7 -3.56 -1.76 -15.86
CA GLY A 7 -3.58 -2.85 -14.88
C GLY A 7 -4.70 -2.69 -13.84
N LEU A 8 -4.92 -1.48 -13.33
CA LEU A 8 -6.01 -1.19 -12.39
C LEU A 8 -7.38 -1.40 -13.04
N ILE A 9 -7.60 -0.88 -14.26
CA ILE A 9 -8.85 -1.07 -15.00
C ILE A 9 -9.08 -2.55 -15.28
N LEU A 10 -8.06 -3.28 -15.73
CA LEU A 10 -8.15 -4.74 -15.94
C LEU A 10 -8.50 -5.49 -14.65
N GLY A 11 -7.83 -5.20 -13.55
CA GLY A 11 -8.11 -5.84 -12.26
C GLY A 11 -9.52 -5.57 -11.75
N LEU A 12 -9.97 -4.31 -11.82
CA LEU A 12 -11.32 -3.92 -11.41
C LEU A 12 -12.39 -4.53 -12.31
N THR A 13 -12.20 -4.49 -13.63
CA THR A 13 -13.17 -5.07 -14.57
C THR A 13 -13.27 -6.58 -14.39
N LEU A 14 -12.14 -7.28 -14.25
CA LEU A 14 -12.15 -8.71 -13.94
C LEU A 14 -12.88 -8.98 -12.63
N GLY A 15 -12.54 -8.27 -11.54
CA GLY A 15 -13.16 -8.49 -10.23
C GLY A 15 -14.65 -8.16 -10.16
N LEU A 16 -15.13 -7.17 -10.92
CA LEU A 16 -16.54 -6.78 -10.94
C LEU A 16 -17.39 -7.62 -11.90
N LEU A 17 -16.81 -8.10 -13.00
CA LEU A 17 -17.51 -8.94 -13.99
C LEU A 17 -17.50 -10.42 -13.61
N THR A 18 -16.51 -10.85 -12.83
CA THR A 18 -16.50 -12.21 -12.30
C THR A 18 -17.29 -12.27 -11.00
N ASP A 19 -18.38 -13.03 -10.98
CA ASP A 19 -19.16 -13.35 -9.77
C ASP A 19 -18.42 -14.38 -8.90
N ILE A 20 -17.09 -14.22 -8.78
CA ILE A 20 -16.25 -15.10 -7.97
C ILE A 20 -16.47 -14.70 -6.52
N GLN A 21 -17.29 -15.50 -5.84
CA GLN A 21 -17.48 -15.39 -4.41
C GLN A 21 -16.28 -16.03 -3.71
N ILE A 22 -15.58 -15.22 -2.92
CA ILE A 22 -14.49 -15.70 -2.06
C ILE A 22 -15.15 -16.54 -0.95
N PRO A 23 -14.79 -17.82 -0.78
CA PRO A 23 -15.28 -18.61 0.34
C PRO A 23 -14.92 -17.94 1.68
N SER A 24 -15.81 -18.03 2.66
CA SER A 24 -15.64 -17.36 3.97
C SER A 24 -14.33 -17.69 4.67
N VAL A 25 -13.79 -18.90 4.44
CA VAL A 25 -12.49 -19.34 4.96
C VAL A 25 -11.32 -18.47 4.48
N TYR A 26 -11.43 -17.85 3.31
CA TYR A 26 -10.35 -17.07 2.68
C TYR A 26 -10.51 -15.55 2.84
N GLU A 27 -11.59 -15.07 3.46
CA GLU A 27 -11.86 -13.63 3.61
C GLU A 27 -10.75 -12.88 4.36
N ASN A 28 -10.27 -13.46 5.47
CA ASN A 28 -9.20 -12.87 6.27
C ASN A 28 -7.86 -12.83 5.51
N TYR A 29 -7.58 -13.86 4.70
CA TYR A 29 -6.38 -13.95 3.89
C TYR A 29 -6.38 -12.91 2.77
N LEU A 30 -7.52 -12.74 2.09
CA LEU A 30 -7.66 -11.72 1.05
C LEU A 30 -7.54 -10.32 1.64
N SER A 31 -8.26 -10.04 2.72
CA SER A 31 -8.29 -8.72 3.37
C SER A 31 -6.89 -8.26 3.76
N ILE A 32 -6.11 -9.14 4.38
CA ILE A 32 -4.75 -8.81 4.81
C ILE A 32 -3.77 -8.70 3.65
N ALA A 33 -3.92 -9.53 2.60
CA ALA A 33 -3.09 -9.45 1.40
C ALA A 33 -3.30 -8.12 0.66
N VAL A 34 -4.56 -7.69 0.51
CA VAL A 34 -4.90 -6.39 -0.09
C VAL A 34 -4.32 -5.25 0.75
N LEU A 35 -4.44 -5.32 2.08
CA LEU A 35 -3.88 -4.30 2.96
C LEU A 35 -2.34 -4.21 2.86
N ALA A 36 -1.64 -5.35 2.83
CA ALA A 36 -0.19 -5.39 2.67
C ALA A 36 0.27 -4.86 1.30
N ALA A 37 -0.49 -5.15 0.23
CA ALA A 37 -0.25 -4.60 -1.10
C ALA A 37 -0.40 -3.07 -1.11
N LEU A 38 -1.48 -2.56 -0.51
CA LEU A 38 -1.72 -1.12 -0.39
C LEU A 38 -0.63 -0.42 0.43
N ASP A 39 -0.24 -0.96 1.58
CA ASP A 39 0.87 -0.44 2.40
C ASP A 39 2.14 -0.30 1.56
N THR A 40 2.46 -1.31 0.77
CA THR A 40 3.67 -1.29 -0.07
C THR A 40 3.58 -0.25 -1.20
N ILE A 41 2.43 -0.12 -1.87
CA ILE A 41 2.20 0.90 -2.91
C ILE A 41 2.36 2.31 -2.33
N VAL A 42 1.75 2.58 -1.18
CA VAL A 42 1.86 3.89 -0.51
C VAL A 42 3.29 4.11 0.00
N GLY A 43 3.96 3.08 0.52
CA GLY A 43 5.36 3.11 0.91
C GLY A 43 6.29 3.46 -0.27
N GLY A 44 6.01 2.91 -1.46
CA GLY A 44 6.71 3.23 -2.70
C GLY A 44 6.49 4.69 -3.12
N MET A 45 5.26 5.19 -3.05
CA MET A 45 4.94 6.60 -3.31
C MET A 45 5.70 7.54 -2.36
N ARG A 46 5.74 7.20 -1.07
CA ARG A 46 6.51 7.94 -0.06
C ARG A 46 8.01 7.97 -0.43
N ALA A 47 8.60 6.81 -0.73
CA ALA A 47 10.00 6.71 -1.10
C ALA A 47 10.32 7.53 -2.37
N HIS A 48 9.40 7.55 -3.34
CA HIS A 48 9.54 8.35 -4.55
C HIS A 48 9.54 9.86 -4.24
N LEU A 49 8.61 10.31 -3.40
CA LEU A 49 8.55 11.72 -2.98
C LEU A 49 9.78 12.17 -2.19
N GLN A 50 10.40 11.24 -1.45
CA GLN A 50 11.63 11.42 -0.69
C GLN A 50 12.92 11.22 -1.52
N GLN A 51 12.81 10.88 -2.81
CA GLN A 51 13.96 10.63 -3.70
C GLN A 51 14.87 9.47 -3.24
N VAL A 52 14.30 8.48 -2.55
CA VAL A 52 14.99 7.27 -2.05
C VAL A 52 14.35 5.99 -2.59
N TYR A 53 13.64 6.10 -3.70
CA TYR A 53 12.92 4.98 -4.31
C TYR A 53 13.88 4.07 -5.10
N ASP A 54 13.76 2.76 -4.86
CA ASP A 54 14.48 1.70 -5.55
C ASP A 54 13.47 0.63 -6.01
N ASP A 55 13.45 0.35 -7.31
CA ASP A 55 12.52 -0.61 -7.93
C ASP A 55 12.69 -2.03 -7.39
N LYS A 56 13.92 -2.47 -7.10
CA LYS A 56 14.18 -3.82 -6.59
C LYS A 56 13.64 -3.95 -5.17
N VAL A 57 13.85 -2.93 -4.33
CA VAL A 57 13.32 -2.91 -2.96
C VAL A 57 11.79 -2.87 -2.97
N PHE A 58 11.18 -2.09 -3.87
CA PHE A 58 9.74 -2.03 -4.03
C PHE A 58 9.15 -3.39 -4.46
N ILE A 59 9.66 -3.98 -5.54
CA ILE A 59 9.13 -5.23 -6.10
C ILE A 59 9.32 -6.37 -5.11
N THR A 60 10.52 -6.53 -4.54
CA THR A 60 10.78 -7.60 -3.55
C THR A 60 9.95 -7.40 -2.30
N GLY A 61 9.85 -6.17 -1.79
CA GLY A 61 9.01 -5.82 -0.65
C GLY A 61 7.52 -6.10 -0.90
N PHE A 62 7.00 -5.82 -2.09
CA PHE A 62 5.59 -6.04 -2.43
C PHE A 62 5.19 -7.50 -2.29
N PHE A 63 5.92 -8.40 -2.96
CA PHE A 63 5.63 -9.83 -2.89
C PHE A 63 5.96 -10.42 -1.51
N PHE A 64 7.08 -10.01 -0.90
CA PHE A 64 7.49 -10.52 0.40
C PHE A 64 6.51 -10.12 1.51
N ASN A 65 6.05 -8.87 1.54
CA ASN A 65 5.08 -8.38 2.52
C ASN A 65 3.73 -9.10 2.41
N ILE A 66 3.24 -9.31 1.19
CA ILE A 66 1.98 -10.06 0.96
C ILE A 66 2.15 -11.52 1.40
N ALA A 67 3.26 -12.16 1.02
CA ALA A 67 3.55 -13.53 1.43
C ALA A 67 3.65 -13.66 2.95
N LEU A 68 4.28 -12.69 3.62
CA LEU A 68 4.39 -12.64 5.08
C LEU A 68 3.02 -12.42 5.74
N ALA A 69 2.19 -11.53 5.20
CA ALA A 69 0.83 -11.28 5.68
C ALA A 69 -0.03 -12.56 5.61
N ILE A 70 -0.03 -13.23 4.46
CA ILE A 70 -0.73 -14.49 4.24
C ILE A 70 -0.16 -15.58 5.15
N GLY A 71 1.17 -15.65 5.29
CA GLY A 71 1.84 -16.60 6.17
C GLY A 71 1.44 -16.42 7.64
N LEU A 72 1.33 -15.18 8.11
CA LEU A 72 0.85 -14.89 9.47
C LEU A 72 -0.62 -15.27 9.66
N ALA A 73 -1.48 -14.98 8.68
CA ALA A 73 -2.88 -15.41 8.71
C ALA A 73 -2.99 -16.94 8.74
N PHE A 74 -2.20 -17.63 7.92
CA PHE A 74 -2.12 -19.09 7.86
C PHE A 74 -1.69 -19.68 9.21
N LEU A 75 -0.61 -19.16 9.78
CA LEU A 75 -0.15 -19.59 11.10
C LEU A 75 -1.21 -19.32 12.16
N GLY A 76 -1.92 -18.18 12.09
CA GLY A 76 -2.99 -17.85 13.03
C GLY A 76 -4.09 -18.91 13.05
N VAL A 77 -4.58 -19.28 11.87
CA VAL A 77 -5.61 -20.32 11.72
C VAL A 77 -5.15 -21.67 12.28
N HIS A 78 -3.89 -22.07 12.03
CA HIS A 78 -3.37 -23.36 12.52
C HIS A 78 -3.03 -23.38 14.01
N LEU A 79 -2.68 -22.24 14.58
CA LEU A 79 -2.38 -22.10 16.00
C LEU A 79 -3.62 -21.78 16.85
N GLY A 80 -4.77 -21.54 16.20
CA GLY A 80 -6.02 -21.17 16.89
C GLY A 80 -5.97 -19.76 17.50
N VAL A 81 -5.18 -18.85 16.93
CA VAL A 81 -5.00 -17.47 17.40
C VAL A 81 -5.23 -16.46 16.27
N ASP A 82 -5.73 -15.27 16.61
CA ASP A 82 -6.06 -14.22 15.64
C ASP A 82 -4.83 -13.43 15.16
N LEU A 83 -3.79 -14.11 14.67
CA LEU A 83 -2.58 -13.46 14.15
C LEU A 83 -2.86 -12.55 12.94
N TYR A 84 -3.95 -12.80 12.21
CA TYR A 84 -4.39 -11.91 11.15
C TYR A 84 -4.66 -10.49 11.68
N LEU A 85 -5.19 -10.35 12.90
CA LEU A 85 -5.47 -9.05 13.51
C LEU A 85 -4.16 -8.30 13.83
N ALA A 86 -3.16 -9.01 14.35
CA ALA A 86 -1.84 -8.43 14.61
C ALA A 86 -1.18 -7.90 13.33
N ALA A 87 -1.28 -8.67 12.25
CA ALA A 87 -0.75 -8.25 10.96
C ALA A 87 -1.59 -7.10 10.36
N ILE A 88 -2.93 -7.11 10.42
CA ILE A 88 -3.77 -5.98 10.01
C ILE A 88 -3.37 -4.71 10.76
N PHE A 89 -3.16 -4.80 12.07
CA PHE A 89 -2.72 -3.67 12.86
C PHE A 89 -1.34 -3.16 12.43
N ALA A 90 -0.36 -4.06 12.27
CA ALA A 90 0.99 -3.68 11.84
C ALA A 90 1.00 -3.02 10.45
N PHE A 91 0.38 -3.65 9.45
CA PHE A 91 0.27 -3.08 8.09
C PHE A 91 -0.55 -1.79 8.09
N GLY A 92 -1.65 -1.72 8.84
CA GLY A 92 -2.50 -0.54 8.95
C GLY A 92 -1.76 0.65 9.55
N VAL A 93 -1.04 0.45 10.65
CA VAL A 93 -0.21 1.51 11.27
C VAL A 93 0.83 2.02 10.28
N ARG A 94 1.54 1.13 9.57
CA ARG A 94 2.53 1.52 8.56
C ARG A 94 1.89 2.30 7.40
N LEU A 95 0.72 1.86 6.94
CA LEU A 95 -0.03 2.55 5.89
C LEU A 95 -0.36 3.98 6.31
N PHE A 96 -0.94 4.18 7.49
CA PHE A 96 -1.26 5.52 8.01
C PHE A 96 -0.02 6.38 8.20
N GLN A 97 1.09 5.81 8.70
CA GLN A 97 2.36 6.51 8.82
C GLN A 97 2.89 6.97 7.46
N ASN A 98 2.83 6.10 6.45
CA ASN A 98 3.24 6.44 5.09
C ASN A 98 2.42 7.60 4.52
N ILE A 99 1.09 7.56 4.69
CA ILE A 99 0.18 8.65 4.29
C ILE A 99 0.53 9.94 5.03
N ALA A 100 0.76 9.89 6.34
CA ALA A 100 1.10 11.07 7.14
C ALA A 100 2.40 11.75 6.66
N ILE A 101 3.42 10.96 6.32
CA ILE A 101 4.68 11.46 5.77
C ILE A 101 4.46 12.08 4.38
N ILE A 102 3.73 11.39 3.50
CA ILE A 102 3.39 11.91 2.16
C ILE A 102 2.69 13.26 2.27
N ARG A 103 1.66 13.35 3.12
CA ARG A 103 0.93 14.60 3.38
C ARG A 103 1.88 15.73 3.79
N ARG A 104 2.80 15.46 4.73
CA ARG A 104 3.77 16.46 5.19
C ARG A 104 4.67 16.95 4.06
N ILE A 105 5.21 16.04 3.25
CA ILE A 105 6.09 16.40 2.11
C ILE A 105 5.33 17.25 1.09
N LEU A 106 4.07 16.92 0.80
CA LEU A 106 3.25 17.66 -0.14
C LEU A 106 2.97 19.09 0.33
N ILE A 107 2.67 19.27 1.63
CA ILE A 107 2.45 20.59 2.24
C ILE A 107 3.75 21.43 2.17
N GLN A 108 4.88 20.88 2.60
CA GLN A 108 6.17 21.57 2.55
C GLN A 108 6.53 22.02 1.13
N LYS A 109 6.38 21.11 0.15
CA LYS A 109 6.62 21.46 -1.27
C LYS A 109 5.65 22.53 -1.79
N TRP A 110 4.44 22.64 -1.23
CA TRP A 110 3.46 23.65 -1.62
C TRP A 110 3.79 25.03 -1.04
N GLU A 111 4.24 25.08 0.22
CA GLU A 111 4.72 26.30 0.89
C GLU A 111 5.98 26.86 0.21
N ASP A 112 6.99 26.01 -0.05
CA ASP A 112 8.23 26.42 -0.71
C ASP A 112 7.99 27.03 -2.11
N ARG A 113 6.97 26.52 -2.82
CA ARG A 113 6.57 27.05 -4.13
C ARG A 113 5.91 28.43 -4.03
N HIS A 114 5.19 28.73 -2.95
CA HIS A 114 4.58 30.05 -2.74
C HIS A 114 5.66 31.10 -2.45
N ILE A 115 6.60 30.79 -1.55
CA ILE A 115 7.69 31.72 -1.20
C ILE A 115 8.50 32.13 -2.44
N LYS A 116 8.89 31.16 -3.28
CA LYS A 116 9.63 31.45 -4.53
C LYS A 116 8.84 32.25 -5.57
N LYS A 117 7.51 32.23 -5.51
CA LYS A 117 6.67 33.01 -6.42
C LYS A 117 6.64 34.47 -6.00
N ASP A 118 6.54 34.72 -4.70
CA ASP A 118 6.49 36.06 -4.12
C ASP A 118 7.83 36.80 -4.29
N GLU A 119 8.98 36.11 -4.17
CA GLU A 119 10.32 36.68 -4.45
C GLU A 119 10.53 37.09 -5.92
N LYS A 120 9.81 36.49 -6.88
CA LYS A 120 9.95 36.82 -8.31
C LYS A 120 9.07 37.98 -8.77
N THR A 121 8.15 38.41 -7.93
CA THR A 121 7.19 39.51 -8.23
C THR A 121 7.57 40.84 -7.60
N VAL A 122 8.65 40.87 -6.81
CA VAL A 122 9.28 42.08 -6.23
C VAL A 122 10.53 42.40 -7.02
#